data_AF-A0A957PCN4-F1
#
_entry.id   AF-A0A957PCN4-F1
#
_cell.length_a   1.000
_cell.length_b   1.000
_cell.length_c   1.000
_cell.angle_alpha   90.00
_cell.angle_beta   90.00
_cell.angle_gamma   90.00
#
_symmetry.space_group_name_H-M   'P 1'
#
loop_
_entity.id
_entity.type
_entity.pdbx_description
1 polymer ?
#
loop_
_entity_poly.entity_id
_entity_poly.type
_entity_poly.pdbx_seq_one_letter_code
_entity_poly.pdbx_strand_id
1 'polypeptide(L)'
;MTKSLQNSASNHKPTWPDALTAAQPERVQYCLAEFWRQLAVLPDLHGRAEQLLMAELTGRLRSLMLEMMLALNGIARPPQTRHLNGYLGQSQRTAIEATLAAPAVNGDAWLGQAVALLVIYRWYAPQLVEKYGLTYPQALESTTWEQLCALPDWPISVTTE
;
A
#
# COMPACT_ATOMS: atom_id res chain seq x y z
N MET A 1 -49.20 6.74 36.82
CA MET A 1 -47.76 7.07 36.94
C MET A 1 -46.97 5.91 36.30
N THR A 2 -46.61 6.02 35.02
CA THR A 2 -45.26 6.39 34.49
C THR A 2 -44.20 5.33 34.84
N LYS A 3 -43.55 4.61 33.91
CA LYS A 3 -42.99 4.98 32.60
C LYS A 3 -42.87 3.72 31.71
N SER A 4 -43.30 3.84 30.46
CA SER A 4 -42.85 2.98 29.36
C SER A 4 -41.48 3.51 28.92
N LEU A 5 -40.40 2.73 29.11
CA LEU A 5 -39.09 3.05 28.58
C LEU A 5 -39.02 2.54 27.14
N GLN A 6 -39.36 3.42 26.20
CA GLN A 6 -39.00 3.26 24.79
C GLN A 6 -37.48 3.27 24.70
N ASN A 7 -36.90 2.08 24.57
CA ASN A 7 -35.49 1.90 24.27
C ASN A 7 -35.30 2.12 22.76
N SER A 8 -35.22 3.39 22.34
CA SER A 8 -34.86 3.76 20.98
C SER A 8 -33.35 3.62 20.81
N ALA A 9 -32.89 2.38 20.61
CA ALA A 9 -31.55 2.15 20.08
C ALA A 9 -31.52 2.69 18.64
N SER A 10 -31.02 3.90 18.48
CA SER A 10 -30.73 4.52 17.20
C SER A 10 -29.70 3.65 16.47
N ASN A 11 -30.18 2.83 15.55
CA ASN A 11 -29.39 2.00 14.65
C ASN A 11 -28.68 2.90 13.62
N HIS A 12 -27.74 3.74 14.08
CA HIS A 12 -26.89 4.55 13.21
C HIS A 12 -25.87 3.63 12.55
N LYS A 13 -26.25 3.04 11.41
CA LYS A 13 -25.26 2.51 10.49
C LYS A 13 -24.33 3.68 10.12
N PRO A 14 -23.01 3.55 10.28
CA PRO A 14 -22.08 4.59 9.84
C PRO A 14 -22.36 4.87 8.36
N THR A 15 -22.72 6.11 8.06
CA THR A 15 -22.98 6.54 6.69
C THR A 15 -21.63 6.89 6.07
N TRP A 16 -21.11 5.99 5.24
CA TRP A 16 -19.88 6.23 4.51
C TRP A 16 -20.09 7.31 3.45
N PRO A 17 -19.11 8.21 3.22
CA PRO A 17 -19.28 9.32 2.27
C PRO A 17 -19.30 8.86 0.80
N ASP A 18 -18.62 7.75 0.50
CA ASP A 18 -18.64 7.09 -0.81
C ASP A 18 -19.46 5.78 -0.77
N ALA A 19 -20.01 5.38 -1.93
CA ALA A 19 -20.60 4.06 -2.11
C ALA A 19 -19.49 2.99 -2.13
N LEU A 20 -19.49 2.13 -1.12
CA LEU A 20 -18.46 1.09 -0.96
C LEU A 20 -18.83 -0.18 -1.71
N THR A 21 -17.88 -0.72 -2.46
CA THR A 21 -17.96 -2.04 -3.09
C THR A 21 -16.92 -2.96 -2.49
N ALA A 22 -17.18 -4.27 -2.50
CA ALA A 22 -16.20 -5.26 -2.05
C ALA A 22 -14.95 -5.23 -2.95
N ALA A 23 -13.78 -5.42 -2.34
CA ALA A 23 -12.55 -5.64 -3.10
C ALA A 23 -12.60 -6.97 -3.85
N GLN A 24 -12.12 -6.96 -5.10
CA GLN A 24 -12.12 -8.13 -5.97
C GLN A 24 -10.78 -8.88 -5.88
N PRO A 25 -10.77 -10.21 -5.67
CA PRO A 25 -9.55 -11.00 -5.55
C PRO A 25 -8.58 -10.81 -6.73
N GLU A 26 -9.10 -10.71 -7.97
CA GLU A 26 -8.28 -10.55 -9.17
C GLU A 26 -7.54 -9.20 -9.17
N ARG A 27 -8.20 -8.15 -8.65
CA ARG A 27 -7.57 -6.83 -8.51
C ARG A 27 -6.45 -6.86 -7.48
N VAL A 28 -6.67 -7.54 -6.35
CA VAL A 28 -5.63 -7.71 -5.31
C VAL A 28 -4.44 -8.50 -5.87
N GLN A 29 -4.69 -9.60 -6.58
CA GLN A 29 -3.66 -10.39 -7.26
C GLN A 29 -2.85 -9.55 -8.25
N TYR A 30 -3.52 -8.69 -9.02
CA TYR A 30 -2.87 -7.72 -9.90
C TYR A 30 -1.98 -6.77 -9.10
N CYS A 31 -2.48 -6.14 -8.04
CA CYS A 31 -1.73 -5.17 -7.25
C CYS A 31 -0.46 -5.77 -6.62
N LEU A 32 -0.55 -7.01 -6.12
CA LEU A 32 0.59 -7.74 -5.57
C LEU A 32 1.71 -7.91 -6.60
N ALA A 33 1.36 -8.38 -7.80
CA ALA A 33 2.33 -8.56 -8.87
C ALA A 33 2.86 -7.22 -9.41
N GLU A 34 1.97 -6.23 -9.57
CA GLU A 34 2.29 -4.93 -10.15
C GLU A 34 3.24 -4.13 -9.26
N PHE A 35 3.14 -4.27 -7.93
CA PHE A 35 4.07 -3.64 -7.00
C PHE A 35 5.53 -4.01 -7.33
N TRP A 36 5.80 -5.30 -7.52
CA TRP A 36 7.14 -5.78 -7.89
C TRP A 36 7.56 -5.32 -9.28
N ARG A 37 6.66 -5.34 -10.26
CA ARG A 37 6.98 -4.86 -11.61
C ARG A 37 7.37 -3.38 -11.64
N GLN A 38 6.66 -2.55 -10.88
CA GLN A 38 7.01 -1.13 -10.75
C GLN A 38 8.34 -0.98 -10.01
N LEU A 39 8.54 -1.72 -8.92
CA LEU A 39 9.77 -1.64 -8.13
C LEU A 39 11.01 -2.08 -8.93
N ALA A 40 10.88 -3.03 -9.86
CA ALA A 40 11.96 -3.46 -10.75
C ALA A 40 12.50 -2.36 -11.68
N VAL A 41 11.76 -1.25 -11.85
CA VAL A 41 12.20 -0.08 -12.62
C VAL A 41 13.19 0.79 -11.83
N LEU A 42 13.22 0.66 -10.50
CA LEU A 42 14.02 1.50 -9.60
C LEU A 42 15.51 1.54 -9.96
N PRO A 43 16.21 0.42 -10.24
CA PRO A 43 17.65 0.45 -10.46
C PRO A 43 18.05 1.28 -11.69
N ASP A 44 17.27 1.18 -12.77
CA ASP A 44 17.50 1.95 -14.00
C ASP A 44 17.29 3.46 -13.77
N LEU A 45 16.19 3.83 -13.10
CA LEU A 45 15.92 5.25 -12.79
C LEU A 45 16.97 5.85 -11.84
N HIS A 46 17.41 5.06 -10.86
CA HIS A 46 18.47 5.46 -9.94
C HIS A 46 19.79 5.68 -10.69
N GLY A 47 20.21 4.74 -11.54
CA GLY A 47 21.43 4.87 -12.35
C GLY A 47 21.43 6.06 -13.31
N ARG A 48 20.25 6.45 -13.80
CA ARG A 48 20.06 7.64 -14.66
C ARG A 48 19.79 8.94 -13.88
N ALA A 49 19.74 8.89 -12.55
CA ALA A 49 19.41 10.02 -11.68
C ALA A 49 18.07 10.71 -12.03
N GLU A 50 17.08 9.96 -12.50
CA GLU A 50 15.80 10.47 -13.00
C GLU A 50 14.84 10.84 -11.86
N GLN A 51 15.11 11.94 -11.14
CA GLN A 51 14.41 12.30 -9.90
C GLN A 51 12.89 12.43 -10.04
N LEU A 52 12.40 12.96 -11.17
CA LEU A 52 10.97 13.11 -11.41
C LEU A 52 10.29 11.76 -11.65
N LEU A 53 10.96 10.85 -12.37
CA LEU A 53 10.45 9.50 -12.56
C LEU A 53 10.53 8.68 -11.27
N MET A 54 11.52 8.93 -10.41
CA MET A 54 11.57 8.34 -9.07
C MET A 54 10.40 8.80 -8.20
N ALA A 55 10.05 10.09 -8.24
CA ALA A 55 8.87 10.63 -7.57
C ALA A 55 7.56 10.01 -8.09
N GLU A 56 7.46 9.84 -9.42
CA GLU A 56 6.30 9.19 -10.03
C GLU A 56 6.21 7.70 -9.63
N LEU A 57 7.34 6.98 -9.67
CA LEU A 57 7.43 5.58 -9.27
C LEU A 57 6.97 5.39 -7.81
N THR A 58 7.50 6.16 -6.86
CA THR A 58 7.09 6.04 -5.45
C THR A 58 5.63 6.43 -5.25
N GLY A 59 5.11 7.39 -6.03
CA GLY A 59 3.68 7.72 -6.09
C GLY A 59 2.79 6.57 -6.56
N ARG A 60 3.21 5.84 -7.61
CA ARG A 60 2.51 4.65 -8.11
C ARG A 60 2.54 3.50 -7.11
N LEU A 61 3.71 3.20 -6.54
CA LEU A 61 3.87 2.17 -5.50
C LEU A 61 2.96 2.45 -4.29
N ARG A 62 2.91 3.72 -3.84
CA ARG A 62 2.01 4.14 -2.76
C ARG A 62 0.53 3.96 -3.12
N SER A 63 0.16 4.24 -4.37
CA SER A 63 -1.22 4.04 -4.85
C SER A 63 -1.62 2.57 -4.85
N LEU A 64 -0.74 1.66 -5.25
CA LEU A 64 -0.95 0.21 -5.15
C LEU A 64 -1.08 -0.24 -3.70
N MET A 65 -0.22 0.27 -2.81
CA MET A 65 -0.29 -0.02 -1.38
C MET A 65 -1.61 0.43 -0.76
N LEU A 66 -2.11 1.61 -1.11
CA LEU A 66 -3.41 2.10 -0.64
C LEU A 66 -4.55 1.19 -1.09
N GLU A 67 -4.55 0.73 -2.35
CA GLU A 67 -5.56 -0.24 -2.82
C GLU A 67 -5.51 -1.55 -2.02
N MET A 68 -4.31 -2.06 -1.74
CA MET A 68 -4.10 -3.27 -0.94
C MET A 68 -4.53 -3.11 0.52
N MET A 69 -4.26 -1.97 1.15
CA MET A 69 -4.73 -1.66 2.50
C MET A 69 -6.26 -1.59 2.58
N LEU A 70 -6.90 -0.96 1.59
CA LEU A 70 -8.36 -0.90 1.50
C LEU A 70 -8.97 -2.29 1.28
N ALA A 71 -8.32 -3.13 0.45
CA ALA A 71 -8.74 -4.52 0.27
C ALA A 71 -8.63 -5.32 1.57
N LEU A 72 -7.60 -5.11 2.40
CA LEU A 72 -7.57 -5.71 3.74
C LEU A 72 -8.74 -5.26 4.63
N ASN A 73 -9.25 -4.05 4.43
CA ASN A 73 -10.46 -3.56 5.10
C ASN A 73 -11.76 -4.08 4.44
N GLY A 74 -11.65 -4.85 3.36
CA GLY A 74 -12.77 -5.50 2.66
C GLY A 74 -13.37 -4.68 1.52
N ILE A 75 -12.81 -3.51 1.21
CA ILE A 75 -13.39 -2.57 0.26
C ILE A 75 -12.47 -2.28 -0.92
N ALA A 76 -13.04 -2.10 -2.10
CA ALA A 76 -12.31 -1.55 -3.22
C ALA A 76 -12.09 -0.05 -3.02
N ARG A 77 -11.02 0.51 -3.59
CA ARG A 77 -10.78 1.95 -3.58
C ARG A 77 -11.90 2.66 -4.36
N PRO A 78 -12.66 3.59 -3.74
CA PRO A 78 -13.65 4.35 -4.48
C PRO A 78 -12.94 5.26 -5.50
N PRO A 79 -13.37 5.27 -6.78
CA PRO A 79 -12.61 5.85 -7.89
C PRO A 79 -12.38 7.37 -7.79
N GLN A 80 -13.24 8.07 -7.04
CA GLN A 80 -13.21 9.54 -6.92
C GLN A 80 -13.24 10.00 -5.47
N THR A 81 -12.83 9.13 -4.54
CA THR A 81 -12.91 9.45 -3.12
C THR A 81 -12.15 10.73 -2.78
N ARG A 82 -12.79 11.58 -1.98
CA ARG A 82 -12.18 12.74 -1.32
C ARG A 82 -11.94 12.50 0.17
N HIS A 83 -12.17 11.27 0.63
CA HIS A 83 -12.22 10.89 2.05
C HIS A 83 -11.33 9.68 2.37
N LEU A 84 -10.26 9.46 1.59
CA LEU A 84 -9.38 8.30 1.70
C LEU A 84 -8.96 7.96 3.14
N ASN A 85 -8.59 8.98 3.92
CA ASN A 85 -8.13 8.79 5.30
C ASN A 85 -9.19 8.20 6.24
N GLY A 86 -10.48 8.34 5.91
CA GLY A 86 -11.59 7.76 6.69
C GLY A 86 -11.74 6.24 6.49
N TYR A 87 -11.10 5.69 5.46
CA TYR A 87 -11.18 4.28 5.11
C TYR A 87 -9.99 3.44 5.59
N LEU A 88 -9.01 4.08 6.22
CA LEU A 88 -7.79 3.45 6.73
C LEU A 88 -7.82 3.43 8.26
N GLY A 89 -7.41 2.30 8.84
CA GLY A 89 -7.13 2.23 10.28
C GLY A 89 -5.94 3.12 10.66
N GLN A 90 -5.84 3.47 11.95
CA GLN A 90 -4.76 4.35 12.42
C GLN A 90 -3.35 3.83 12.07
N SER A 91 -3.11 2.52 12.23
CA SER A 91 -1.83 1.89 11.90
C SER A 91 -1.52 1.95 10.40
N GLN A 92 -2.51 1.71 9.54
CA GLN A 92 -2.38 1.83 8.08
C GLN A 92 -2.02 3.26 7.67
N ARG A 93 -2.68 4.26 8.25
CA ARG A 93 -2.38 5.68 8.02
C ARG A 93 -0.95 6.02 8.44
N THR A 94 -0.59 5.70 9.67
CA THR A 94 0.77 5.95 10.18
C THR A 94 1.83 5.31 9.30
N ALA A 95 1.62 4.06 8.86
CA ALA A 95 2.57 3.37 7.98
C ALA A 95 2.71 4.06 6.61
N ILE A 96 1.59 4.36 5.92
CA ILE A 96 1.66 4.94 4.57
C ILE A 96 2.11 6.40 4.58
N GLU A 97 1.74 7.18 5.60
CA GLU A 97 2.14 8.58 5.76
C GLU A 97 3.65 8.71 6.01
N ALA A 98 4.28 7.75 6.70
CA ALA A 98 5.72 7.70 6.87
C ALA A 98 6.49 7.62 5.54
N THR A 99 5.84 7.12 4.46
CA THR A 99 6.44 7.05 3.12
C THR A 99 6.38 8.36 2.33
N LEU A 100 5.70 9.38 2.84
CA LEU A 100 5.54 10.67 2.15
C LEU A 100 6.75 11.59 2.31
N ALA A 101 7.62 11.33 3.28
CA ALA A 101 8.76 12.18 3.57
C ALA A 101 9.93 11.90 2.60
N ALA A 102 10.21 12.82 1.68
CA ALA A 102 11.55 13.03 1.15
C ALA A 102 12.03 14.38 1.68
N PRO A 103 12.89 14.44 2.71
CA PRO A 103 13.40 15.71 3.23
C PRO A 103 14.32 16.44 2.22
N ALA A 104 14.73 15.76 1.15
CA ALA A 104 15.46 16.34 0.02
C ALA A 104 15.19 15.54 -1.28
N VAL A 105 15.29 16.19 -2.44
CA VAL A 105 15.25 15.53 -3.76
C VAL A 105 16.64 15.00 -4.09
N ASN A 106 16.96 13.80 -3.62
CA ASN A 106 18.21 13.11 -3.94
C ASN A 106 18.00 11.58 -4.00
N GLY A 107 18.97 10.87 -4.56
CA GLY A 107 18.91 9.43 -4.78
C GLY A 107 18.60 8.63 -3.50
N ASP A 108 19.30 8.95 -2.41
CA ASP A 108 19.19 8.26 -1.12
C ASP A 108 17.79 8.40 -0.52
N ALA A 109 17.17 9.58 -0.63
CA ALA A 109 15.81 9.81 -0.15
C ALA A 109 14.78 8.96 -0.92
N TRP A 110 14.97 8.77 -2.23
CA TRP A 110 14.07 7.92 -3.02
C TRP A 110 14.24 6.44 -2.72
N LEU A 111 15.48 5.98 -2.52
CA LEU A 111 15.73 4.61 -2.08
C LEU A 111 15.10 4.35 -0.72
N GLY A 112 15.25 5.28 0.23
CA GLY A 112 14.60 5.20 1.54
C GLY A 112 13.08 5.09 1.45
N GLN A 113 12.42 5.86 0.57
CA GLN A 113 10.99 5.73 0.35
C GLN A 113 10.59 4.38 -0.27
N ALA A 114 11.33 3.91 -1.27
CA ALA A 114 11.07 2.62 -1.91
C ALA A 114 11.24 1.46 -0.91
N VAL A 115 12.25 1.52 -0.06
CA VAL A 115 12.47 0.56 1.05
C VAL A 115 11.32 0.60 2.04
N ALA A 116 10.89 1.79 2.49
CA ALA A 116 9.75 1.92 3.41
C ALA A 116 8.47 1.32 2.81
N LEU A 117 8.19 1.58 1.54
CA LEU A 117 7.06 0.99 0.83
C LEU A 117 7.18 -0.54 0.73
N LEU A 118 8.38 -1.07 0.51
CA LEU A 118 8.61 -2.52 0.46
C LEU A 118 8.43 -3.19 1.83
N VAL A 119 8.87 -2.57 2.93
CA VAL A 119 8.61 -3.07 4.30
C VAL A 119 7.10 -3.22 4.51
N ILE A 120 6.35 -2.16 4.17
CA ILE A 120 4.89 -2.15 4.30
C ILE A 120 4.26 -3.23 3.40
N TYR A 121 4.73 -3.38 2.16
CA TYR A 121 4.28 -4.44 1.26
C TYR A 121 4.48 -5.83 1.88
N ARG A 122 5.68 -6.14 2.37
CA ARG A 122 6.01 -7.44 2.97
C ARG A 122 5.17 -7.76 4.21
N TRP A 123 4.77 -6.73 4.95
CA TRP A 123 3.85 -6.89 6.08
C TRP A 123 2.43 -7.28 5.63
N TYR A 124 1.88 -6.61 4.61
CA TYR A 124 0.47 -6.77 4.21
C TYR A 124 0.22 -7.87 3.18
N ALA A 125 1.19 -8.19 2.33
CA ALA A 125 1.01 -9.15 1.25
C ALA A 125 0.62 -10.57 1.73
N PRO A 126 1.24 -11.14 2.79
CA PRO A 126 0.82 -12.44 3.33
C PRO A 126 -0.63 -12.44 3.84
N GLN A 127 -1.05 -11.35 4.51
CA GLN A 127 -2.42 -11.20 5.01
C GLN A 127 -3.45 -11.16 3.87
N LEU A 128 -3.11 -10.49 2.76
CA LEU A 128 -3.95 -10.46 1.56
C LEU A 128 -4.03 -11.82 0.88
N VAL A 129 -2.90 -12.52 0.77
CA VAL A 129 -2.83 -13.86 0.21
C VAL A 129 -3.71 -14.82 0.99
N GLU A 130 -3.63 -14.80 2.32
CA GLU A 130 -4.48 -15.61 3.19
C GLU A 130 -5.96 -15.22 3.05
N LYS A 131 -6.28 -13.93 3.19
CA LYS A 131 -7.66 -13.42 3.17
C LYS A 131 -8.41 -13.75 1.88
N TYR A 132 -7.73 -13.70 0.74
CA TYR A 132 -8.33 -13.84 -0.59
C TYR A 132 -8.00 -15.15 -1.29
N GLY A 133 -7.21 -16.05 -0.67
CA GLY A 133 -6.79 -17.32 -1.27
C GLY A 133 -5.94 -17.14 -2.53
N LEU A 134 -5.04 -16.17 -2.53
CA LEU A 134 -4.27 -15.75 -3.71
C LEU A 134 -2.95 -16.50 -3.85
N THR A 135 -2.31 -16.36 -5.02
CA THR A 135 -0.93 -16.83 -5.21
C THR A 135 0.04 -15.69 -4.98
N TYR A 136 0.96 -15.87 -4.02
CA TYR A 136 2.01 -14.89 -3.79
C TYR A 136 2.95 -14.80 -5.01
N PRO A 137 3.31 -13.60 -5.50
CA PRO A 137 4.11 -13.43 -6.72
C PRO A 137 5.62 -13.68 -6.49
N GLN A 138 5.98 -14.86 -5.98
CA GLN A 138 7.35 -15.21 -5.55
C GLN A 138 8.40 -15.00 -6.64
N ALA A 139 8.11 -15.40 -7.88
CA ALA A 139 9.05 -15.26 -8.99
C ALA A 139 9.39 -13.79 -9.29
N LEU A 140 8.40 -12.89 -9.22
CA LEU A 140 8.61 -11.46 -9.42
C LEU A 140 9.42 -10.85 -8.27
N GLU A 141 9.13 -11.24 -7.03
CA GLU A 141 9.94 -10.84 -5.88
C GLU A 141 11.39 -11.25 -6.05
N SER A 142 11.65 -12.54 -6.32
CA SER A 142 13.03 -13.05 -6.42
C SER A 142 13.84 -12.33 -7.48
N THR A 143 13.30 -12.19 -8.70
CA THR A 143 14.00 -11.48 -9.78
C THR A 143 14.20 -9.99 -9.47
N THR A 144 13.20 -9.33 -8.90
CA THR A 144 13.32 -7.89 -8.55
C THR A 144 14.32 -7.69 -7.42
N TRP A 145 14.31 -8.57 -6.42
CA TRP A 145 15.22 -8.52 -5.28
C TRP A 145 16.68 -8.66 -5.70
N GLU A 146 16.99 -9.57 -6.64
CA GLU A 146 18.33 -9.70 -7.23
C GLU A 146 18.81 -8.38 -7.87
N GLN A 147 17.94 -7.68 -8.59
CA GLN A 147 18.27 -6.40 -9.21
C GLN A 147 18.48 -5.29 -8.17
N LEU A 148 17.66 -5.27 -7.13
CA LEU A 148 17.74 -4.27 -6.05
C LEU A 148 19.01 -4.44 -5.22
N CYS A 149 19.38 -5.68 -4.87
CA CYS A 149 20.61 -5.96 -4.12
C CYS A 149 21.90 -5.61 -4.89
N ALA A 150 21.82 -5.34 -6.20
CA ALA A 150 22.95 -4.85 -6.98
C ALA A 150 23.17 -3.33 -6.85
N LEU A 151 22.22 -2.59 -6.25
CA LEU A 151 22.36 -1.16 -6.01
C LEU A 151 23.28 -0.88 -4.80
N PRO A 152 24.22 0.07 -4.89
CA PRO A 152 25.18 0.35 -3.82
C PRO A 152 24.56 0.69 -2.46
N ASP A 153 23.47 1.45 -2.46
CA ASP A 153 22.83 1.99 -1.25
C ASP A 153 21.51 1.27 -0.90
N TRP A 154 21.23 0.14 -1.55
CA TRP A 154 20.08 -0.68 -1.21
C TRP A 154 20.38 -1.57 0.01
N PRO A 155 19.47 -1.64 1.00
CA PRO A 155 19.70 -2.48 2.17
C PRO A 155 19.76 -3.96 1.79
N ILE A 156 20.81 -4.64 2.29
CA ILE A 156 21.04 -6.07 2.05
C ILE A 156 19.92 -6.93 2.65
N SER A 157 19.25 -6.44 3.71
CA SER A 157 18.06 -7.05 4.28
C SER A 157 16.97 -6.01 4.54
N VAL A 158 15.73 -6.37 4.19
CA VAL A 158 14.52 -5.61 4.51
C VAL A 158 13.61 -6.54 5.30
N THR A 159 13.70 -6.46 6.62
CA THR A 159 12.90 -7.25 7.56
C THR A 159 11.69 -6.45 8.03
N THR A 160 10.68 -7.17 8.51
CA THR A 160 9.46 -6.60 9.10
C THR A 160 9.41 -6.78 10.62
N GLU A 161 10.57 -7.01 11.24
CA GLU A 161 10.70 -7.22 12.70
C GLU A 161 10.66 -5.91 13.49
#